data_AF-X1IYW2-F1
#
_entry.id   AF-X1IYW2-F1
#
_cell.length_a   1.000
_cell.length_b   1.000
_cell.length_c   1.000
_cell.angle_alpha   90.00
_cell.angle_beta   90.00
_cell.angle_gamma   90.00
#
_symmetry.space_group_name_H-M   'P 1'
#
loop_
_entity.id
_entity.type
_entity.pdbx_description
1 polymer ?
#
loop_
_entity_poly.entity_id
_entity_poly.type
_entity_poly.pdbx_seq_one_letter_code
_entity_poly.pdbx_strand_id
1 'polypeptide(L)'
;MKGIDVREIVNLVFAKPVFSYTKFWQMIGRGTRILDPDDVKSWCPKKDKFLIIDCWENFEYFKMTPKGKEPKETRPLPVRLFEARINKLYVSQKRKEEAIVQKTINTIRKNIKELPKNSIVILDNQEYLEKVLDDNFWINITDEKLDYLHMYISPLMRVLSNVDFKGMRFELDGIEAQIARIMSDDERFEVLKDTIIEKVSELPLMVNIVAKERVWIEKAQSNHFWILASDDDLDEMIERLAPLMKYRQMQKIPEKKLNIQD
;
A
#
# COMPACT_ATOMS: atom_id res chain seq x y z
N MET A 1 21.36 -23.84 24.68
CA MET A 1 21.39 -23.35 23.28
C MET A 1 22.42 -22.23 23.19
N LYS A 2 23.48 -22.41 22.41
CA LYS A 2 24.46 -21.35 22.10
C LYS A 2 23.70 -20.16 21.51
N GLY A 3 23.91 -18.97 22.06
CA GLY A 3 23.25 -17.76 21.59
C GLY A 3 23.70 -17.42 20.18
N ILE A 4 22.76 -17.17 19.27
CA ILE A 4 23.04 -16.52 17.98
C ILE A 4 23.76 -15.19 18.26
N ASP A 5 25.01 -15.10 17.81
CA ASP A 5 25.87 -13.92 17.94
C ASP A 5 26.02 -13.26 16.57
N VAL A 6 25.18 -12.28 16.30
CA VAL A 6 25.11 -11.51 15.05
C VAL A 6 25.09 -10.05 15.45
N ARG A 7 26.02 -9.24 14.93
CA ARG A 7 26.16 -7.81 15.27
C ARG A 7 25.23 -6.93 14.43
N GLU A 8 24.92 -7.39 13.24
CA GLU A 8 24.14 -6.76 12.18
C GLU A 8 22.62 -6.86 12.38
N ILE A 9 22.16 -7.20 13.60
CA ILE A 9 20.72 -7.24 13.93
C ILE A 9 20.16 -5.82 13.86
N VAL A 10 19.42 -5.52 12.80
CA VAL A 10 18.74 -4.22 12.59
C VAL A 10 17.25 -4.26 12.95
N ASN A 11 16.65 -5.44 13.04
CA ASN A 11 15.24 -5.64 13.42
C ASN A 11 15.13 -6.78 14.45
N LEU A 12 14.38 -6.56 15.54
CA LEU A 12 14.01 -7.55 16.53
C LEU A 12 12.49 -7.65 16.59
N VAL A 13 11.93 -8.86 16.47
CA VAL A 13 10.47 -9.07 16.48
C VAL A 13 10.08 -9.97 17.65
N PHE A 14 9.18 -9.49 18.51
CA PHE A 14 8.48 -10.33 19.49
C PHE A 14 7.21 -10.90 18.85
N ALA A 15 7.36 -12.05 18.19
CA ALA A 15 6.25 -12.74 17.52
C ALA A 15 5.42 -13.65 18.45
N LYS A 16 5.74 -13.68 19.75
CA LYS A 16 5.07 -14.49 20.78
C LYS A 16 5.30 -13.88 22.17
N PRO A 17 4.50 -14.24 23.18
CA PRO A 17 4.70 -13.70 24.53
C PRO A 17 6.00 -14.21 25.16
N VAL A 18 6.65 -13.33 25.93
CA VAL A 18 7.86 -13.59 26.70
C VAL A 18 7.56 -13.33 28.16
N PHE A 19 7.41 -14.40 28.94
CA PHE A 19 7.05 -14.30 30.35
C PHE A 19 8.25 -14.07 31.30
N SER A 20 9.49 -14.22 30.79
CA SER A 20 10.70 -14.05 31.60
C SER A 20 11.35 -12.70 31.33
N TYR A 21 11.45 -11.88 32.36
CA TYR A 21 12.10 -10.56 32.31
C TYR A 21 13.56 -10.65 31.83
N THR A 22 14.31 -11.63 32.34
CA THR A 22 15.70 -11.88 31.92
C THR A 22 15.77 -12.22 30.44
N LYS A 23 14.87 -13.08 29.95
CA LYS A 23 14.82 -13.46 28.53
C LYS A 23 14.44 -12.28 27.64
N PHE A 24 13.51 -11.44 28.08
CA PHE A 24 13.11 -10.21 27.39
C PHE A 24 14.30 -9.27 27.19
N TRP A 25 15.06 -8.97 28.24
CA TRP A 25 16.26 -8.14 28.15
C TRP A 25 17.40 -8.78 27.37
N GLN A 26 17.58 -10.09 27.46
CA GLN A 26 18.55 -10.81 26.64
C GLN A 26 18.20 -10.74 25.14
N MET A 27 16.91 -10.72 24.79
CA MET A 27 16.47 -10.55 23.40
C MET A 27 16.77 -9.14 22.91
N ILE A 28 16.49 -8.11 23.70
CA ILE A 28 16.81 -6.70 23.38
C ILE A 28 18.31 -6.49 23.25
N GLY A 29 19.11 -7.00 24.19
CA GLY A 29 20.57 -6.84 24.20
C GLY A 29 21.30 -7.44 23.00
N ARG A 30 20.64 -8.32 22.22
CA ARG A 30 21.20 -8.79 20.95
C ARG A 30 21.21 -7.70 19.89
N GLY A 31 20.20 -6.82 19.90
CA GLY A 31 20.07 -5.72 18.95
C GLY A 31 21.00 -4.54 19.22
N THR A 32 21.53 -4.40 20.45
CA THR A 32 22.37 -3.27 20.87
C THR A 32 23.85 -3.40 20.50
N ARG A 33 24.26 -4.51 19.87
CA ARG A 33 25.66 -4.72 19.48
C ARG A 33 26.08 -3.73 18.38
N ILE A 34 27.29 -3.20 18.52
CA ILE A 34 27.92 -2.32 17.54
C ILE A 34 28.54 -3.20 16.44
N LEU A 35 28.51 -2.71 15.20
CA LEU A 35 29.16 -3.39 14.07
C LEU A 35 30.66 -3.54 14.32
N ASP A 36 31.23 -4.58 13.74
CA ASP A 36 32.68 -4.74 13.72
C ASP A 36 33.27 -3.82 12.63
N PRO A 37 34.18 -2.88 12.98
CA PRO A 37 34.84 -2.04 11.97
C PRO A 37 35.69 -2.84 10.99
N ASP A 38 36.17 -4.03 11.40
CA ASP A 38 37.08 -4.86 10.60
C ASP A 38 36.33 -5.89 9.73
N ASP A 39 35.01 -6.08 9.95
CA ASP A 39 34.16 -7.03 9.22
C ASP A 39 32.83 -6.40 8.80
N VAL A 40 32.92 -5.28 8.08
CA VAL A 40 31.73 -4.55 7.58
C VAL A 40 31.05 -5.32 6.45
N LYS A 41 29.80 -5.72 6.67
CA LYS A 41 28.98 -6.35 5.63
C LYS A 41 28.44 -5.31 4.65
N SER A 42 28.51 -5.59 3.34
CA SER A 42 27.99 -4.71 2.27
C SER A 42 26.52 -4.31 2.47
N TRP A 43 25.71 -5.20 3.06
CA TRP A 43 24.28 -5.00 3.32
C TRP A 43 23.98 -4.30 4.66
N CYS A 44 24.97 -4.11 5.54
CA CYS A 44 24.83 -3.34 6.78
C CYS A 44 26.10 -2.50 7.03
N PRO A 45 26.38 -1.49 6.19
CA PRO A 45 27.59 -0.68 6.32
C PRO A 45 27.54 0.29 7.51
N LYS A 46 26.36 0.55 8.06
CA LYS A 46 26.14 1.44 9.20
C LYS A 46 24.97 0.96 10.05
N LYS A 47 25.11 1.08 11.37
CA LYS A 47 24.05 0.77 12.33
C LYS A 47 24.08 1.76 13.51
N ASP A 48 23.19 2.74 13.47
CA ASP A 48 23.02 3.72 14.56
C ASP A 48 21.86 3.36 15.49
N LYS A 49 20.93 2.51 15.02
CA LYS A 49 19.72 2.07 15.71
C LYS A 49 19.28 0.70 15.22
N PHE A 50 18.43 0.04 15.99
CA PHE A 50 17.70 -1.16 15.57
C PHE A 50 16.22 -1.00 15.93
N LEU A 51 15.34 -1.57 15.10
CA LEU A 51 13.91 -1.52 15.29
C LEU A 51 13.47 -2.70 16.16
N ILE A 52 12.60 -2.44 17.14
CA ILE A 52 11.89 -3.48 17.88
C ILE A 52 10.42 -3.43 17.46
N ILE A 53 9.89 -4.58 17.06
CA ILE A 53 8.48 -4.78 16.72
C ILE A 53 7.90 -5.72 17.76
N ASP A 54 6.95 -5.24 18.56
CA ASP A 54 6.27 -6.02 19.56
C ASP A 54 4.84 -6.35 19.11
N CYS A 55 4.61 -7.60 18.72
CA CYS A 55 3.29 -8.05 18.24
C CYS A 55 2.42 -8.65 19.36
N TRP A 56 2.91 -8.68 20.59
CA TRP A 56 2.30 -9.41 21.72
C TRP A 56 2.36 -8.63 23.04
N GLU A 57 2.46 -7.30 22.97
CA GLU A 57 2.36 -6.41 24.14
C GLU A 57 3.34 -6.78 25.29
N ASN A 58 4.52 -7.30 24.95
CA ASN A 58 5.56 -7.67 25.93
C ASN A 58 6.08 -6.45 26.71
N PHE A 59 6.21 -5.28 26.05
CA PHE A 59 6.60 -4.05 26.75
C PHE A 59 5.56 -3.64 27.79
N GLU A 60 4.27 -3.76 27.46
CA GLU A 60 3.17 -3.49 28.37
C GLU A 60 3.14 -4.50 29.53
N TYR A 61 3.31 -5.79 29.24
CA TYR A 61 3.42 -6.85 30.25
C TYR A 61 4.52 -6.55 31.29
N PHE A 62 5.67 -6.03 30.87
CA PHE A 62 6.77 -5.62 31.75
C PHE A 62 6.68 -4.17 32.26
N LYS A 63 5.56 -3.47 32.00
CA LYS A 63 5.30 -2.09 32.39
C LYS A 63 6.39 -1.11 31.93
N MET A 64 6.93 -1.35 30.74
CA MET A 64 7.96 -0.52 30.12
C MET A 64 7.36 0.43 29.10
N THR A 65 7.69 1.71 29.23
CA THR A 65 7.26 2.79 28.31
C THR A 65 8.49 3.44 27.67
N PRO A 66 9.22 2.72 26.79
CA PRO A 66 10.37 3.30 26.11
C PRO A 66 9.93 4.50 25.28
N LYS A 67 10.77 5.54 25.21
CA LYS A 67 10.60 6.66 24.27
C LYS A 67 10.88 6.16 22.84
N GLY A 68 9.95 5.40 22.29
CA GLY A 68 9.97 4.94 20.91
C GLY A 68 9.60 6.06 19.95
N LYS A 69 9.88 5.84 18.66
CA LYS A 69 9.15 6.58 17.62
C LYS A 69 7.79 5.92 17.54
N GLU A 70 6.75 6.61 18.03
CA GLU A 70 5.37 6.23 17.74
C GLU A 70 5.27 6.02 16.22
N PRO A 71 4.84 4.83 15.75
CA PRO A 71 4.54 4.66 14.35
C PRO A 71 3.60 5.81 13.98
N LYS A 72 3.96 6.62 12.97
CA LYS A 72 2.94 7.49 12.38
C LYS A 72 1.83 6.55 11.97
N GLU A 73 0.62 6.72 12.49
CA GLU A 73 -0.53 5.90 12.10
C GLU A 73 -0.69 6.03 10.59
N THR A 74 -0.14 5.08 9.85
CA THR A 74 -0.31 5.02 8.40
C THR A 74 -1.65 4.35 8.17
N ARG A 75 -2.61 5.12 7.63
CA ARG A 75 -3.90 4.58 7.21
C ARG A 75 -3.69 3.31 6.36
N PRO A 76 -4.41 2.21 6.65
CA PRO A 76 -4.29 0.96 5.90
C PRO A 76 -4.50 1.17 4.39
N LEU A 77 -3.81 0.39 3.56
CA LEU A 77 -3.89 0.54 2.10
C LEU A 77 -5.33 0.43 1.54
N PRO A 78 -6.20 -0.51 2.00
CA PRO A 78 -7.59 -0.56 1.54
C PRO A 78 -8.38 0.71 1.86
N VAL A 79 -8.12 1.31 3.03
CA VAL A 79 -8.73 2.59 3.44
C VAL A 79 -8.29 3.70 2.51
N ARG A 80 -6.98 3.82 2.27
CA ARG A 80 -6.41 4.83 1.36
C ARG A 80 -6.93 4.71 -0.07
N LEU A 81 -7.08 3.47 -0.58
CA LEU A 81 -7.61 3.22 -1.91
C LEU A 81 -9.08 3.67 -2.01
N PHE A 82 -9.88 3.35 -1.00
CA PHE A 82 -11.27 3.78 -0.97
C PHE A 82 -11.40 5.30 -0.86
N GLU A 83 -10.59 5.95 -0.01
CA GLU A 83 -10.52 7.41 0.08
C GLU A 83 -10.10 8.07 -1.24
N ALA A 84 -9.15 7.48 -1.97
CA ALA A 84 -8.76 7.97 -3.29
C ALA A 84 -9.93 7.90 -4.28
N ARG A 85 -10.76 6.84 -4.24
CA ARG A 85 -11.98 6.75 -5.05
C ARG A 85 -13.01 7.83 -4.68
N ILE A 86 -13.19 8.12 -3.39
CA ILE A 86 -14.05 9.24 -2.95
C ILE A 86 -13.50 10.57 -3.48
N ASN A 87 -12.18 10.77 -3.43
CA ASN A 87 -11.55 11.98 -3.98
C ASN A 87 -11.73 12.06 -5.51
N LYS A 88 -11.55 10.94 -6.24
CA LYS A 88 -11.85 10.86 -7.68
C LYS A 88 -13.28 11.28 -7.98
N LEU A 89 -14.25 10.80 -7.20
CA LEU A 89 -15.66 11.20 -7.32
C LEU A 89 -15.81 12.71 -7.12
N TYR A 90 -15.26 13.26 -6.05
CA TYR A 90 -15.31 14.69 -5.74
C TYR A 90 -14.73 15.56 -6.87
N VAL A 91 -13.51 15.29 -7.32
CA VAL A 91 -12.87 16.10 -8.37
C VAL A 91 -13.60 15.97 -9.71
N SER A 92 -14.14 14.79 -10.03
CA SER A 92 -14.94 14.56 -11.24
C SER A 92 -16.24 15.37 -11.21
N GLN A 93 -16.91 15.45 -10.05
CA GLN A 93 -18.10 16.28 -9.89
C GLN A 93 -17.77 17.77 -10.05
N LYS A 94 -16.68 18.26 -9.44
CA LYS A 94 -16.27 19.68 -9.60
C LYS A 94 -15.89 20.02 -11.04
N ARG A 95 -15.36 19.06 -11.80
CA ARG A 95 -15.04 19.20 -13.23
C ARG A 95 -16.23 18.91 -14.17
N LYS A 96 -17.39 18.48 -13.64
CA LYS A 96 -18.59 18.12 -14.41
C LYS A 96 -18.37 16.95 -15.40
N GLU A 97 -17.52 16.00 -15.01
CA GLU A 97 -17.22 14.80 -15.78
C GLU A 97 -18.23 13.67 -15.46
N GLU A 98 -19.48 13.82 -15.90
CA GLU A 98 -20.62 12.96 -15.49
C GLU A 98 -20.38 11.46 -15.74
N ALA A 99 -19.72 11.11 -16.84
CA ALA A 99 -19.37 9.71 -17.13
C ALA A 99 -18.42 9.12 -16.07
N ILE A 100 -17.41 9.89 -15.66
CA ILE A 100 -16.44 9.51 -14.63
C ILE A 100 -17.10 9.47 -13.25
N VAL A 101 -18.01 10.41 -12.96
CA VAL A 101 -18.82 10.42 -11.73
C VAL A 101 -19.62 9.12 -11.62
N GLN A 102 -20.42 8.78 -12.63
CA GLN A 102 -21.31 7.63 -12.56
C GLN A 102 -20.56 6.30 -12.43
N LYS A 103 -19.45 6.13 -13.17
CA LYS A 103 -18.64 4.92 -13.04
C LYS A 103 -17.92 4.84 -11.69
N THR A 104 -17.44 5.96 -11.16
CA THR A 104 -16.77 5.99 -9.85
C THR A 104 -17.76 5.66 -8.72
N ILE A 105 -19.01 6.15 -8.80
CA ILE A 105 -20.10 5.75 -7.91
C ILE A 105 -20.32 4.24 -7.95
N ASN A 106 -20.40 3.65 -9.15
CA ASN A 106 -20.61 2.21 -9.30
C ASN A 106 -19.47 1.40 -8.66
N THR A 107 -18.22 1.83 -8.85
CA THR A 107 -17.04 1.19 -8.25
C THR A 107 -17.07 1.29 -6.72
N ILE A 108 -17.34 2.48 -6.16
CA ILE A 108 -17.45 2.66 -4.70
C ILE A 108 -18.55 1.76 -4.12
N ARG A 109 -19.73 1.73 -4.75
CA ARG A 109 -20.85 0.87 -4.35
C ARG A 109 -20.47 -0.61 -4.39
N LYS A 110 -19.71 -1.04 -5.41
CA LYS A 110 -19.19 -2.41 -5.50
C LYS A 110 -18.27 -2.73 -4.33
N ASN A 111 -17.34 -1.84 -3.97
CA ASN A 111 -16.43 -2.08 -2.85
C ASN A 111 -17.14 -2.16 -1.50
N ILE A 112 -18.16 -1.33 -1.28
CA ILE A 112 -18.98 -1.39 -0.06
C ILE A 112 -19.67 -2.76 0.03
N LYS A 113 -20.19 -3.28 -1.10
CA LYS A 113 -20.84 -4.60 -1.15
C LYS A 113 -19.88 -5.78 -0.94
N GLU A 114 -18.58 -5.59 -1.19
CA GLU A 114 -17.53 -6.59 -0.99
C GLU A 114 -17.08 -6.71 0.48
N LEU A 115 -17.51 -5.80 1.36
CA LEU A 115 -17.19 -5.88 2.79
C LEU A 115 -17.73 -7.19 3.41
N PRO A 116 -16.94 -7.86 4.27
CA PRO A 116 -17.32 -9.12 4.89
C PRO A 116 -18.43 -8.91 5.92
N LYS A 117 -19.67 -9.22 5.52
CA LYS A 117 -20.90 -9.02 6.32
C LYS A 117 -20.86 -9.64 7.72
N ASN A 118 -20.10 -10.71 7.91
CA ASN A 118 -20.01 -11.44 9.18
C ASN A 118 -18.87 -10.94 10.09
N SER A 119 -18.14 -9.90 9.70
CA SER A 119 -17.11 -9.28 10.56
C SER A 119 -17.78 -8.50 11.68
N ILE A 120 -17.30 -8.65 12.92
CA ILE A 120 -17.81 -7.92 14.10
C ILE A 120 -17.82 -6.42 13.84
N VAL A 121 -16.74 -5.88 13.27
CA VAL A 121 -16.62 -4.46 12.92
C VAL A 121 -17.73 -4.02 11.96
N ILE A 122 -18.15 -4.88 11.03
CA ILE A 122 -19.20 -4.57 10.06
C ILE A 122 -20.58 -4.65 10.71
N LEU A 123 -20.81 -5.63 11.58
CA LEU A 123 -22.06 -5.77 12.34
C LEU A 123 -22.28 -4.57 13.29
N ASP A 124 -21.24 -4.13 14.00
CA ASP A 124 -21.31 -2.98 14.91
C ASP A 124 -21.56 -1.65 14.18
N ASN A 125 -21.33 -1.60 12.86
CA ASN A 125 -21.45 -0.39 12.03
C ASN A 125 -22.53 -0.55 10.94
N GLN A 126 -23.47 -1.49 11.12
CA GLN A 126 -24.46 -1.84 10.09
C GLN A 126 -25.37 -0.65 9.74
N GLU A 127 -25.77 0.17 10.72
CA GLU A 127 -26.61 1.36 10.48
C GLU A 127 -25.97 2.31 9.46
N TYR A 128 -24.64 2.44 9.49
CA TYR A 128 -23.94 3.32 8.58
C TYR A 128 -23.94 2.78 7.16
N LEU A 129 -23.82 1.46 7.03
CA LEU A 129 -23.82 0.73 5.76
C LEU A 129 -25.20 0.72 5.11
N GLU A 130 -26.27 0.53 5.87
CA GLU A 130 -27.65 0.53 5.36
C GLU A 130 -27.96 1.83 4.60
N LYS A 131 -27.53 2.98 5.15
CA LYS A 131 -27.70 4.29 4.51
C LYS A 131 -27.03 4.38 3.14
N VAL A 132 -25.83 3.81 2.97
CA VAL A 132 -25.08 3.88 1.69
C VAL A 132 -25.42 2.75 0.73
N LEU A 133 -26.09 1.70 1.20
CA LEU A 133 -26.62 0.63 0.36
C LEU A 133 -27.89 1.07 -0.38
N ASP A 134 -28.69 1.97 0.22
CA ASP A 134 -29.82 2.62 -0.44
C ASP A 134 -29.38 3.39 -1.70
N ASP A 135 -30.08 3.18 -2.81
CA ASP A 135 -29.84 3.89 -4.07
C ASP A 135 -30.10 5.40 -3.95
N ASN A 136 -31.02 5.82 -3.07
CA ASN A 136 -31.34 7.23 -2.83
C ASN A 136 -30.12 8.03 -2.31
N PHE A 137 -29.19 7.37 -1.63
CA PHE A 137 -27.94 8.01 -1.21
C PHE A 137 -27.16 8.56 -2.41
N TRP A 138 -27.24 7.91 -3.58
CA TRP A 138 -26.39 8.18 -4.73
C TRP A 138 -27.00 9.07 -5.82
N ILE A 139 -28.29 9.43 -5.70
CA ILE A 139 -28.98 10.31 -6.66
C ILE A 139 -28.32 11.69 -6.75
N ASN A 140 -27.87 12.23 -5.61
CA ASN A 140 -27.14 13.48 -5.55
C ASN A 140 -26.08 13.39 -4.45
N ILE A 141 -24.81 13.34 -4.84
CA ILE A 141 -23.67 13.28 -3.93
C ILE A 141 -23.23 14.69 -3.58
N THR A 142 -23.59 15.13 -2.37
CA THR A 142 -23.18 16.41 -1.77
C THR A 142 -21.88 16.27 -0.99
N ASP A 143 -21.24 17.40 -0.66
CA ASP A 143 -20.03 17.41 0.17
C ASP A 143 -20.28 16.70 1.54
N GLU A 144 -21.44 16.89 2.14
CA GLU A 144 -21.85 16.17 3.38
C GLU A 144 -21.91 14.64 3.22
N LYS A 145 -22.32 14.15 2.04
CA LYS A 145 -22.33 12.71 1.75
C LYS A 145 -20.93 12.16 1.51
N LEU A 146 -20.03 12.95 0.94
CA LEU A 146 -18.61 12.60 0.83
C LEU A 146 -17.96 12.54 2.21
N ASP A 147 -18.23 13.50 3.08
CA ASP A 147 -17.78 13.50 4.48
C ASP A 147 -18.32 12.28 5.23
N TYR A 148 -19.58 11.92 5.01
CA TYR A 148 -20.17 10.70 5.57
C TYR A 148 -19.41 9.44 5.14
N LEU A 149 -19.07 9.32 3.85
CA LEU A 149 -18.27 8.21 3.34
C LEU A 149 -16.88 8.18 4.00
N HIS A 150 -16.23 9.33 4.14
CA HIS A 150 -14.92 9.44 4.80
C HIS A 150 -14.96 9.06 6.28
N MET A 151 -15.95 9.55 7.02
CA MET A 151 -16.03 9.39 8.47
C MET A 151 -16.48 7.99 8.88
N TYR A 152 -17.49 7.42 8.21
CA TYR A 152 -18.14 6.20 8.65
C TYR A 152 -17.81 4.97 7.80
N ILE A 153 -17.57 5.13 6.50
CA ILE A 153 -17.42 3.98 5.58
C ILE A 153 -15.94 3.66 5.30
N SER A 154 -15.11 4.67 5.04
CA SER A 154 -13.67 4.47 4.78
C SER A 154 -12.97 3.66 5.87
N PRO A 155 -13.19 3.89 7.18
CA PRO A 155 -12.53 3.11 8.24
C PRO A 155 -12.87 1.61 8.18
N LEU A 156 -14.07 1.25 7.70
CA LEU A 156 -14.52 -0.14 7.60
C LEU A 156 -13.70 -0.94 6.59
N MET A 157 -13.09 -0.27 5.59
CA MET A 157 -12.26 -0.94 4.58
C MET A 157 -11.04 -1.65 5.16
N ARG A 158 -10.65 -1.33 6.40
CA ARG A 158 -9.56 -2.01 7.13
C ARG A 158 -9.78 -3.50 7.32
N VAL A 159 -11.02 -3.99 7.24
CA VAL A 159 -11.34 -5.41 7.42
C VAL A 159 -11.01 -6.26 6.18
N LEU A 160 -10.65 -5.63 5.05
CA LEU A 160 -10.24 -6.34 3.84
C LEU A 160 -8.81 -6.88 4.02
N SER A 161 -8.70 -8.17 4.35
CA SER A 161 -7.42 -8.82 4.69
C SER A 161 -6.81 -9.70 3.59
N ASN A 162 -7.62 -10.21 2.65
CA ASN A 162 -7.20 -11.19 1.64
C ASN A 162 -6.85 -10.56 0.28
N VAL A 163 -6.28 -9.35 0.30
CA VAL A 163 -5.99 -8.59 -0.92
C VAL A 163 -4.49 -8.66 -1.27
N ASP A 164 -4.18 -8.76 -2.56
CA ASP A 164 -2.81 -8.60 -3.04
C ASP A 164 -2.38 -7.14 -2.86
N PHE A 165 -1.61 -6.87 -1.80
CA PHE A 165 -1.13 -5.52 -1.49
C PHE A 165 -0.33 -4.88 -2.63
N LYS A 166 0.39 -5.67 -3.44
CA LYS A 166 1.14 -5.12 -4.57
C LYS A 166 0.19 -4.66 -5.68
N GLY A 167 -0.83 -5.46 -5.98
CA GLY A 167 -1.88 -5.09 -6.93
C GLY A 167 -2.69 -3.89 -6.46
N MET A 168 -3.13 -3.90 -5.20
CA MET A 168 -3.88 -2.79 -4.60
C MET A 168 -3.07 -1.48 -4.58
N ARG A 169 -1.75 -1.56 -4.36
CA ARG A 169 -0.88 -0.38 -4.40
C ARG A 169 -0.82 0.19 -5.82
N PHE A 170 -0.66 -0.66 -6.83
CA PHE A 170 -0.66 -0.25 -8.23
C PHE A 170 -1.99 0.38 -8.65
N GLU A 171 -3.10 -0.22 -8.22
CA GLU A 171 -4.42 0.35 -8.43
C GLU A 171 -4.55 1.75 -7.81
N LEU A 172 -4.08 1.94 -6.57
CA LEU A 172 -4.06 3.27 -5.95
C LEU A 172 -3.23 4.27 -6.77
N ASP A 173 -2.05 3.88 -7.27
CA ASP A 173 -1.23 4.79 -8.09
C ASP A 173 -1.94 5.16 -9.40
N GLY A 174 -2.65 4.21 -10.02
CA GLY A 174 -3.46 4.46 -11.22
C GLY A 174 -4.64 5.42 -10.96
N ILE A 175 -5.35 5.24 -9.85
CA ILE A 175 -6.45 6.16 -9.45
C ILE A 175 -5.90 7.55 -9.15
N GLU A 176 -4.75 7.65 -8.49
CA GLU A 176 -4.09 8.93 -8.24
C GLU A 176 -3.67 9.62 -9.54
N ALA A 177 -3.25 8.87 -10.56
CA ALA A 177 -2.92 9.42 -11.88
C ALA A 177 -4.18 9.95 -12.59
N GLN A 178 -5.29 9.22 -12.50
CA GLN A 178 -6.59 9.68 -13.00
C GLN A 178 -7.02 10.99 -12.32
N ILE A 179 -6.91 11.08 -10.99
CA ILE A 179 -7.20 12.30 -10.22
C ILE A 179 -6.32 13.46 -10.68
N ALA A 180 -5.00 13.27 -10.76
CA ALA A 180 -4.06 14.30 -11.20
C ALA A 180 -4.44 14.85 -12.58
N ARG A 181 -4.83 13.97 -13.51
CA ARG A 181 -5.26 14.37 -14.85
C ARG A 181 -6.57 15.16 -14.85
N ILE A 182 -7.58 14.72 -14.10
CA ILE A 182 -8.85 15.46 -13.93
C ILE A 182 -8.61 16.83 -13.32
N MET A 183 -7.63 16.93 -12.41
CA MET A 183 -7.24 18.19 -11.78
C MET A 183 -6.37 19.08 -12.68
N SER A 184 -5.84 18.56 -13.79
CA SER A 184 -4.82 19.23 -14.63
C SER A 184 -3.52 19.53 -13.85
N ASP A 185 -3.13 18.60 -12.99
CA ASP A 185 -1.88 18.62 -12.21
C ASP A 185 -0.82 17.78 -12.94
N ASP A 186 -0.20 18.38 -13.95
CA ASP A 186 0.73 17.69 -14.86
C ASP A 186 2.00 17.21 -14.15
N GLU A 187 2.50 17.96 -13.16
CA GLU A 187 3.69 17.58 -12.39
C GLU A 187 3.43 16.29 -11.60
N ARG A 188 2.31 16.23 -10.87
CA ARG A 188 1.92 15.03 -10.14
C ARG A 188 1.62 13.87 -11.07
N PHE A 189 0.98 14.13 -12.20
CA PHE A 189 0.66 13.11 -13.20
C PHE A 189 1.94 12.46 -13.76
N GLU A 190 2.95 13.24 -14.13
CA GLU A 190 4.22 12.71 -14.64
C GLU A 190 4.96 11.86 -13.59
N VAL A 191 5.00 12.30 -12.32
CA VAL A 191 5.60 11.49 -11.23
C VAL A 191 4.88 10.13 -11.06
N LEU A 192 3.55 10.13 -11.14
CA LEU A 192 2.75 8.91 -11.02
C LEU A 192 2.91 7.99 -12.24
N LYS A 193 2.94 8.58 -13.44
CA LYS A 193 3.23 7.87 -14.69
C LYS A 193 4.59 7.16 -14.61
N ASP A 194 5.65 7.86 -14.24
CA ASP A 194 6.99 7.27 -14.13
C ASP A 194 7.01 6.13 -13.10
N THR A 195 6.34 6.33 -11.96
CA THR A 195 6.16 5.30 -10.94
C THR A 195 5.44 4.07 -11.48
N ILE A 196 4.40 4.24 -12.30
CA ILE A 196 3.64 3.14 -12.90
C ILE A 196 4.49 2.42 -13.95
N ILE A 197 5.16 3.16 -14.84
CA ILE A 197 6.04 2.61 -15.87
C ILE A 197 7.16 1.76 -15.24
N GLU A 198 7.80 2.26 -14.17
CA GLU A 198 8.82 1.52 -13.44
C GLU A 198 8.27 0.17 -12.96
N LYS A 199 7.09 0.16 -12.33
CA LYS A 199 6.45 -1.08 -11.84
C LYS A 199 6.09 -2.05 -12.94
N VAL A 200 5.61 -1.54 -14.07
CA VAL A 200 5.30 -2.34 -15.26
C VAL A 200 6.58 -2.92 -15.87
N SER A 201 7.70 -2.19 -15.84
CA SER A 201 9.01 -2.66 -16.35
C SER A 201 9.60 -3.84 -15.55
N GLU A 202 9.21 -3.98 -14.29
CA GLU A 202 9.62 -5.09 -13.41
C GLU A 202 8.81 -6.39 -13.62
N LEU A 203 7.83 -6.39 -14.52
CA LEU A 203 7.02 -7.57 -14.81
C LEU A 203 7.79 -8.57 -15.69
N PRO A 204 8.05 -9.80 -15.19
CA PRO A 204 8.86 -10.76 -15.93
C PRO A 204 8.05 -11.45 -17.04
N LEU A 205 8.34 -11.13 -18.31
CA LEU A 205 7.71 -11.78 -19.48
C LEU A 205 7.98 -13.29 -19.60
N MET A 206 8.93 -13.84 -18.82
CA MET A 206 9.16 -15.30 -18.75
C MET A 206 8.02 -16.03 -18.00
N VAL A 207 7.23 -15.32 -17.19
CA VAL A 207 6.09 -15.90 -16.49
C VAL A 207 4.90 -15.95 -17.44
N ASN A 208 4.42 -17.15 -17.77
CA ASN A 208 3.34 -17.34 -18.77
C ASN A 208 2.10 -16.46 -18.57
N ILE A 209 1.64 -16.26 -17.33
CA ILE A 209 0.48 -15.41 -17.05
C ILE A 209 0.76 -13.92 -17.31
N VAL A 210 2.00 -13.48 -17.09
CA VAL A 210 2.46 -12.10 -17.39
C VAL A 210 2.63 -11.93 -18.89
N ALA A 211 3.22 -12.93 -19.58
CA ALA A 211 3.44 -12.91 -21.02
C ALA A 211 2.14 -12.76 -21.83
N LYS A 212 1.01 -13.26 -21.32
CA LYS A 212 -0.31 -13.10 -21.95
C LYS A 212 -0.74 -11.63 -22.05
N GLU A 213 -0.31 -10.79 -21.12
CA GLU A 213 -0.64 -9.36 -21.08
C GLU A 213 0.49 -8.49 -21.67
N ARG A 214 1.39 -9.09 -22.48
CA ARG A 214 2.53 -8.39 -23.11
C ARG A 214 2.11 -7.12 -23.86
N VAL A 215 1.01 -7.16 -24.60
CA VAL A 215 0.49 -6.01 -25.35
C VAL A 215 0.20 -4.85 -24.42
N TRP A 216 -0.44 -5.11 -23.27
CA TRP A 216 -0.74 -4.09 -22.26
C TRP A 216 0.52 -3.60 -21.55
N ILE A 217 1.48 -4.48 -21.27
CA ILE A 217 2.77 -4.13 -20.68
C ILE A 217 3.52 -3.16 -21.60
N GLU A 218 3.64 -3.48 -22.89
CA GLU A 218 4.31 -2.63 -23.88
C GLU A 218 3.54 -1.31 -24.11
N LYS A 219 2.19 -1.36 -24.16
CA LYS A 219 1.33 -0.18 -24.28
C LYS A 219 1.55 0.79 -23.12
N ALA A 220 1.50 0.30 -21.88
CA ALA A 220 1.66 1.12 -20.66
C ALA A 220 3.08 1.69 -20.49
N GLN A 221 4.10 1.08 -21.10
CA GLN A 221 5.47 1.62 -21.13
C GLN A 221 5.66 2.72 -22.17
N SER A 222 4.74 2.87 -23.13
CA SER A 222 4.87 3.84 -24.20
C SER A 222 4.40 5.24 -23.77
N ASN A 223 5.18 6.28 -24.08
CA ASN A 223 4.74 7.66 -23.85
C ASN A 223 3.46 8.02 -24.63
N HIS A 224 3.26 7.41 -25.80
CA HIS A 224 2.09 7.65 -26.63
C HIS A 224 0.78 7.29 -25.91
N PHE A 225 0.77 6.18 -25.16
CA PHE A 225 -0.37 5.79 -24.34
C PHE A 225 -0.75 6.89 -23.35
N TRP A 226 0.20 7.40 -22.58
CA TRP A 226 -0.08 8.38 -21.52
C TRP A 226 -0.58 9.73 -22.05
N ILE A 227 -0.15 10.11 -23.26
CA ILE A 227 -0.60 11.34 -23.93
C ILE A 227 -2.07 11.24 -24.36
N LEU A 228 -2.51 10.07 -24.85
CA LEU A 228 -3.83 9.90 -25.47
C LEU A 228 -4.86 9.16 -24.61
N ALA A 229 -4.42 8.47 -23.55
CA ALA A 229 -5.28 7.60 -22.76
C ALA A 229 -6.51 8.36 -22.27
N SER A 230 -7.69 7.76 -22.36
CA SER A 230 -8.88 8.21 -21.63
C SER A 230 -8.84 7.77 -20.17
N ASP A 231 -9.80 8.20 -19.36
CA ASP A 231 -9.94 7.66 -18.00
C ASP A 231 -10.27 6.16 -18.02
N ASP A 232 -10.99 5.69 -19.05
CA ASP A 232 -11.31 4.26 -19.26
C ASP A 232 -10.07 3.44 -19.66
N ASP A 233 -9.18 4.01 -20.47
CA ASP A 233 -7.89 3.37 -20.80
C ASP A 233 -7.02 3.13 -19.54
N LEU A 234 -7.05 4.07 -18.60
CA LEU A 234 -6.36 3.92 -17.32
C LEU A 234 -7.04 2.89 -16.42
N ASP A 235 -8.38 2.82 -16.41
CA ASP A 235 -9.11 1.76 -15.70
C ASP A 235 -8.77 0.37 -16.27
N GLU A 236 -8.74 0.22 -17.60
CA GLU A 236 -8.39 -1.05 -18.23
C GLU A 236 -6.93 -1.45 -17.95
N MET A 237 -6.00 -0.49 -17.97
CA MET A 237 -4.61 -0.73 -17.56
C MET A 237 -4.54 -1.25 -16.11
N ILE A 238 -5.27 -0.63 -15.18
CA ILE A 238 -5.32 -1.05 -13.78
C ILE A 238 -5.87 -2.48 -13.69
N GLU A 239 -7.01 -2.77 -14.32
CA GLU A 239 -7.66 -4.08 -14.27
C GLU A 239 -6.76 -5.20 -14.80
N ARG A 240 -6.04 -4.94 -15.90
CA ARG A 240 -5.15 -5.90 -16.55
C ARG A 240 -3.85 -6.12 -15.80
N LEU A 241 -3.22 -5.05 -15.31
CA LEU A 241 -1.85 -5.10 -14.80
C LEU A 241 -1.78 -5.25 -13.28
N ALA A 242 -2.75 -4.75 -12.50
CA ALA A 242 -2.74 -4.87 -11.04
C ALA A 242 -2.61 -6.32 -10.55
N PRO A 243 -3.34 -7.33 -11.09
CA PRO A 243 -3.22 -8.73 -10.66
C PRO A 243 -1.83 -9.34 -10.93
N LEU A 244 -1.06 -8.73 -11.83
CA LEU A 244 0.29 -9.19 -12.18
C LEU A 244 1.36 -8.66 -11.22
N MET A 245 1.04 -7.65 -10.41
CA MET A 245 2.01 -6.95 -9.55
C MET A 245 2.66 -7.87 -8.51
N LYS A 246 2.00 -8.95 -8.10
CA LYS A 246 2.61 -10.01 -7.28
C LYS A 246 3.85 -10.64 -7.90
N TYR A 247 3.94 -10.71 -9.23
CA TYR A 247 5.05 -11.30 -9.98
C TYR A 247 6.22 -10.36 -10.22
N ARG A 248 6.11 -9.07 -9.87
CA ARG A 248 7.19 -8.10 -10.02
C ARG A 248 8.47 -8.58 -9.38
N GLN A 249 9.55 -8.54 -10.16
CA GLN A 249 10.90 -8.79 -9.70
C GLN A 249 11.60 -7.44 -9.60
N MET A 250 11.81 -6.94 -8.38
CA MET A 250 12.65 -5.75 -8.20
C MET A 250 14.01 -6.06 -8.80
N GLN A 251 14.47 -5.22 -9.73
CA GLN A 251 15.82 -5.36 -10.27
C GLN A 251 16.78 -5.32 -9.08
N LYS A 252 17.48 -6.43 -8.83
CA LYS A 252 18.66 -6.39 -7.97
C LYS A 252 19.64 -5.49 -8.70
N ILE A 253 19.86 -4.28 -8.18
CA ILE A 253 20.98 -3.45 -8.62
C ILE A 253 22.22 -4.35 -8.51
N PRO A 254 22.92 -4.67 -9.61
CA PRO A 254 24.11 -5.50 -9.51
C PRO A 254 25.09 -4.77 -8.59
N GLU A 255 25.50 -5.42 -7.51
CA GLU A 255 26.55 -4.92 -6.63
C GLU A 255 27.72 -4.51 -7.54
N LYS A 256 28.01 -3.21 -7.54
CA LYS A 256 29.11 -2.66 -8.31
C LYS A 256 30.38 -3.32 -7.76
N LYS A 257 30.89 -4.35 -8.45
CA LYS A 257 32.22 -4.89 -8.15
C LYS A 257 33.20 -3.77 -8.42
N LEU A 258 33.65 -3.11 -7.36
CA LEU A 258 34.80 -2.23 -7.41
C LEU A 258 36.00 -3.13 -7.69
N ASN A 259 36.43 -3.18 -8.94
CA ASN A 259 37.75 -3.70 -9.30
C ASN A 259 38.76 -2.73 -8.69
N ILE A 260 39.24 -3.05 -7.49
CA ILE A 260 40.48 -2.49 -6.98
C ILE A 260 41.54 -3.50 -7.40
N GLN A 261 42.38 -3.12 -8.36
CA GLN A 261 43.63 -3.82 -8.64
C GLN A 261 44.63 -3.42 -7.56
N ASP A 262 45.33 -4.41 -7.00
CA ASP A 262 46.37 -4.28 -5.97
C ASP A 262 47.51 -3.33 -6.38
#